data_AF-M3HZ53-F1
#
_entry.id   AF-M3HZ53-F1
#
_cell.length_a   1.000
_cell.length_b   1.000
_cell.length_c   1.000
_cell.angle_alpha   90.00
_cell.angle_beta   90.00
_cell.angle_gamma   90.00
#
_symmetry.space_group_name_H-M   'P 1'
#
loop_
_entity.id
_entity.type
_entity.pdbx_description
1 polymer ?
#
loop_
_entity_poly.entity_id
_entity_poly.type
_entity_poly.pdbx_seq_one_letter_code
_entity_poly.pdbx_strand_id
1 'polypeptide(L)' 'MNLSCEIQACEEPGTYQDLTKAPQNPLDVRVLDLSEQKLKALPKKIGQLKNL' A
#
# COMPACT_ATOMS: atom_id res chain seq x y z
N MET A 1 26.45 20.94 -3.47
CA MET A 1 25.20 20.30 -3.90
C MET A 1 24.37 20.08 -2.65
N ASN A 2 23.23 20.75 -2.53
CA ASN A 2 22.36 20.60 -1.37
C ASN A 2 21.64 19.26 -1.50
N LEU A 3 22.16 18.22 -0.85
CA LEU A 3 21.46 16.96 -0.70
C LEU A 3 20.56 17.07 0.53
N SER A 4 19.47 17.84 0.39
CA SER A 4 18.34 17.72 1.31
C SER A 4 17.68 16.38 0.98
N CYS A 5 18.11 15.33 1.69
CA CYS A 5 17.23 14.18 1.92
C CYS A 5 16.00 14.74 2.63
N GLU A 6 14.96 15.05 1.87
CA GLU A 6 13.62 15.11 2.40
C GLU A 6 13.39 13.76 3.06
N ILE A 7 13.31 13.76 4.38
CA ILE A 7 12.91 12.61 5.18
C ILE A 7 11.41 12.40 4.89
N GLN A 8 11.10 11.97 3.67
CA GLN A 8 9.91 11.18 3.42
C GLN A 8 10.28 9.82 4.00
N ALA A 9 9.58 9.45 5.06
CA ALA A 9 9.80 8.27 5.89
C ALA A 9 10.37 7.07 5.12
N CYS A 10 11.22 6.30 5.78
CA CYS A 10 11.54 4.92 5.41
C CYS A 10 10.22 4.11 5.37
N GLU A 11 9.43 4.25 4.31
CA GLU A 11 8.27 3.41 4.05
C GLU A 11 8.85 2.03 3.74
N GLU A 12 8.67 1.08 4.65
CA GLU A 12 9.05 -0.30 4.37
C GLU A 12 8.35 -0.73 3.07
N PRO A 13 9.11 -1.09 2.01
CA PRO A 13 8.50 -1.39 0.72
C PRO A 13 7.57 -2.58 0.89
N GLY A 14 6.28 -2.33 0.65
CA GLY A 14 5.24 -3.34 0.64
C GLY A 14 4.15 -3.18 1.67
N THR A 15 4.21 -2.20 2.57
CA THR A 15 3.08 -1.85 3.43
C THR A 15 2.26 -0.72 2.82
N TYR A 16 0.99 -0.97 2.58
CA TYR A 16 0.04 -0.02 2.00
C TYR A 16 -1.16 0.14 2.94
N GLN A 17 -1.67 1.36 3.07
CA GLN A 17 -2.90 1.66 3.82
C GLN A 17 -4.05 2.10 2.90
N ASP A 18 -3.74 2.35 1.63
CA ASP A 18 -4.67 2.88 0.66
C ASP A 18 -5.02 1.84 -0.40
N LEU A 19 -6.28 1.44 -0.39
CA LEU A 19 -6.83 0.47 -1.33
C LEU A 19 -6.80 0.98 -2.78
N THR A 20 -6.70 2.29 -3.02
CA THR A 20 -6.56 2.89 -4.35
C THR A 20 -5.13 2.78 -4.89
N LYS A 21 -4.12 2.83 -4.02
CA LYS A 21 -2.70 2.76 -4.39
C LYS A 21 -2.18 1.33 -4.51
N ALA A 22 -2.60 0.43 -3.63
CA ALA A 22 -2.12 -0.97 -3.62
C ALA A 22 -2.25 -1.67 -5.00
N PRO A 23 -3.38 -1.59 -5.73
CA PRO A 23 -3.52 -2.25 -7.04
C PRO A 23 -2.68 -1.63 -8.16
N GLN A 24 -2.06 -0.45 -7.95
CA GLN A 24 -1.17 0.16 -8.94
C GLN A 24 0.19 -0.55 -8.98
N ASN A 25 0.61 -1.16 -7.85
CA ASN A 25 1.85 -1.92 -7.72
C ASN A 25 1.58 -3.30 -7.08
N PRO A 26 0.79 -4.17 -7.73
CA PRO A 26 0.21 -5.36 -7.10
C PRO A 26 1.23 -6.44 -6.69
N LEU A 27 2.46 -6.36 -7.19
CA LEU A 27 3.57 -7.25 -6.82
C LEU A 27 4.37 -6.71 -5.63
N ASP A 28 4.28 -5.41 -5.35
CA ASP A 28 5.04 -4.79 -4.25
C ASP A 28 4.27 -4.86 -2.93
N VAL A 29 2.94 -4.94 -2.99
CA VAL A 29 2.08 -5.04 -1.80
C VAL A 29 2.31 -6.38 -1.09
N ARG A 30 2.83 -6.31 0.15
CA ARG A 30 3.02 -7.43 1.09
C ARG A 30 2.10 -7.34 2.30
N VAL A 31 1.72 -6.12 2.67
CA VAL A 31 0.80 -5.83 3.76
C VAL A 31 -0.15 -4.74 3.27
N LEU A 32 -1.45 -4.98 3.41
CA LEU A 32 -2.50 -4.00 3.15
C LEU A 32 -3.30 -3.79 4.42
N ASP A 33 -2.99 -2.72 5.15
CA ASP A 33 -3.66 -2.38 6.40
C ASP A 33 -4.91 -1.53 6.11
N LEU A 34 -6.07 -2.13 6.36
CA LEU A 34 -7.39 -1.50 6.24
C LEU A 34 -8.11 -1.46 7.60
N SER A 35 -7.37 -1.67 8.70
CA SER A 35 -7.91 -1.46 10.04
C SER A 35 -8.42 -0.01 10.14
N GLU A 36 -9.54 0.21 10.82
CA GLU A 36 -10.24 1.51 10.88
C GLU A 36 -11.02 1.95 9.62
N GLN A 37 -10.93 1.24 8.50
CA GLN A 37 -11.82 1.50 7.36
C GLN A 37 -13.21 0.86 7.58
N LYS A 38 -14.28 1.62 7.35
CA LYS A 38 -15.68 1.15 7.46
C LYS A 38 -16.10 0.30 6.26
N LEU A 39 -15.34 -0.76 5.97
CA LEU A 39 -15.60 -1.65 4.84
C LEU A 39 -16.82 -2.52 5.10
N LYS A 40 -17.78 -2.49 4.17
CA LYS A 40 -18.94 -3.40 4.18
C LYS A 40 -18.66 -4.70 3.42
N ALA A 41 -17.70 -4.66 2.50
CA ALA A 41 -17.26 -5.80 1.70
C ALA A 41 -15.85 -5.52 1.15
N LEU A 42 -15.12 -6.59 0.83
CA LEU A 42 -13.84 -6.48 0.14
C LEU A 42 -14.07 -6.31 -1.38
N PRO A 43 -13.45 -5.32 -2.04
CA PRO A 43 -13.62 -5.15 -3.48
C PRO A 43 -12.84 -6.22 -4.25
N LYS A 44 -13.38 -6.65 -5.39
CA LYS A 44 -12.80 -7.71 -6.25
C LYS A 44 -11.35 -7.45 -6.65
N LYS A 45 -10.93 -6.17 -6.75
CA LYS A 45 -9.57 -5.79 -7.13
C LYS A 45 -8.49 -6.28 -6.16
N ILE A 46 -8.83 -6.61 -4.91
CA ILE A 46 -7.89 -7.23 -3.97
C ILE A 46 -7.29 -8.52 -4.54
N GLY A 47 -8.04 -9.29 -5.35
CA GLY A 47 -7.53 -10.51 -5.98
C GLY A 47 -6.40 -10.30 -7.00
N GLN A 48 -6.10 -9.05 -7.35
CA GLN A 48 -4.95 -8.69 -8.19
C GLN A 48 -3.63 -8.65 -7.41
N LEU A 49 -3.69 -8.43 -6.10
CA LEU A 49 -2.53 -8.36 -5.21
C LEU A 49 -2.03 -9.80 -4.96
N LYS A 50 -1.01 -10.23 -5.71
CA LYS A 50 -0.55 -11.63 -5.70
C LYS A 50 0.39 -11.96 -4.55
N ASN A 51 1.02 -10.93 -4.00
CA ASN A 51 2.03 -11.05 -2.94
C ASN A 51 1.53 -10.53 -1.59
N LEU A 52 0.24 -10.14 -1.51
CA LEU A 52 -0.44 -9.70 -0.29
C LEU A 52 -0.72 -10.87 0.65
#